data_AF-A0A8T6SG98-F1
#
_entry.id   AF-A0A8T6SG98-F1
#
_cell.length_a   1.000
_cell.length_b   1.000
_cell.length_c   1.000
_cell.angle_alpha   90.00
_cell.angle_beta   90.00
_cell.angle_gamma   90.00
#
_symmetry.space_group_name_H-M   'P 1'
#
loop_
_entity.id
_entity.type
_entity.pdbx_description
1 polymer ?
#
loop_
_entity_poly.entity_id
_entity_poly.type
_entity_poly.pdbx_seq_one_letter_code
_entity_poly.pdbx_strand_id
1 'polypeptide(L)'
;ELDVVPDVLWGQLYKSQRSLHREIQLNHFNILRDTVWSDEEKINVFTFEVEQRFISPVKKHMGPPLKKRTACRRFLQKYTENTDTVAGPYIEDGKWAVEISRKYNDVVELLKGALKDGGRKIGVAGKVSEKLLEGFEILVNKGIIEIYKKDIEFAKFLTDFLYGKPKWLVSHQ
;
A
#
# COMPACT_ATOMS: atom_id res chain seq x y z
N GLU A 1 21.26 1.57 -5.86
CA GLU A 1 21.65 2.65 -6.77
C GLU A 1 20.88 2.59 -8.08
N LEU A 2 20.29 3.72 -8.47
CA LEU A 2 19.67 3.91 -9.78
C LEU A 2 20.62 4.83 -10.56
N ASP A 3 21.35 4.30 -11.54
CA ASP A 3 22.33 5.07 -12.33
C ASP A 3 21.60 6.06 -13.28
N VAL A 4 21.22 7.21 -12.72
CA VAL A 4 20.53 8.32 -13.37
C VAL A 4 20.85 9.65 -12.72
N VAL A 5 20.68 10.73 -13.47
CA VAL A 5 20.69 12.09 -12.92
C VAL A 5 19.57 12.28 -11.87
N PRO A 6 19.79 13.11 -10.84
CA PRO A 6 18.84 13.30 -9.72
C PRO A 6 17.40 13.60 -10.14
N ASP A 7 17.18 14.47 -11.14
CA ASP A 7 15.84 14.81 -11.61
C ASP A 7 15.06 13.59 -12.14
N VAL A 8 15.77 12.70 -12.84
CA VAL A 8 15.18 11.47 -13.36
C VAL A 8 14.92 10.49 -12.23
N LEU A 9 15.83 10.39 -11.25
CA LEU A 9 15.66 9.56 -10.05
C LEU A 9 14.35 9.90 -9.34
N TRP A 10 14.19 11.17 -8.94
CA TRP A 10 13.00 11.63 -8.23
C TRP A 10 11.72 11.39 -9.02
N GLY A 11 11.74 11.60 -10.34
CA GLY A 11 10.61 11.27 -11.21
C GLY A 11 10.22 9.79 -11.15
N GLN A 12 11.19 8.88 -11.13
CA GLN A 12 10.95 7.44 -10.98
C GLN A 12 10.41 7.08 -9.59
N LEU A 13 10.98 7.67 -8.52
CA LEU A 13 10.56 7.40 -7.15
C LEU A 13 9.14 7.91 -6.90
N TYR A 14 8.81 9.16 -7.21
CA TYR A 14 7.46 9.70 -7.01
C TYR A 14 6.40 8.94 -7.82
N LYS A 15 6.72 8.51 -9.04
CA LYS A 15 5.83 7.66 -9.83
C LYS A 15 5.58 6.32 -9.11
N SER A 16 6.63 5.71 -8.58
CA SER A 16 6.54 4.42 -7.88
C SER A 16 5.80 4.53 -6.55
N GLN A 17 6.05 5.58 -5.77
CA GLN A 17 5.30 5.91 -4.55
C GLN A 17 3.80 6.01 -4.82
N ARG A 18 3.38 6.77 -5.85
CA ARG A 18 1.96 6.89 -6.22
C ARG A 18 1.33 5.55 -6.59
N SER A 19 2.07 4.69 -7.28
CA SER A 19 1.63 3.34 -7.62
C SER A 19 1.46 2.46 -6.38
N LEU A 20 2.41 2.50 -5.45
CA LEU A 20 2.35 1.76 -4.19
C LEU A 20 1.20 2.26 -3.29
N HIS A 21 1.06 3.58 -3.14
CA HIS A 21 -0.03 4.21 -2.41
C HIS A 21 -1.40 3.73 -2.93
N ARG A 22 -1.58 3.76 -4.25
CA ARG A 22 -2.81 3.30 -4.90
C ARG A 22 -3.06 1.81 -4.63
N GLU A 23 -2.03 0.96 -4.74
CA GLU A 23 -2.18 -0.47 -4.49
C GLU A 23 -2.61 -0.77 -3.04
N ILE A 24 -2.01 -0.08 -2.07
CA ILE A 24 -2.37 -0.17 -0.65
C ILE A 24 -3.84 0.23 -0.43
N GLN A 25 -4.27 1.37 -0.99
CA GLN A 25 -5.66 1.85 -0.86
C GLN A 25 -6.68 0.96 -1.57
N LEU A 26 -6.37 0.43 -2.76
CA LEU A 26 -7.25 -0.52 -3.47
C LEU A 26 -7.50 -1.80 -2.66
N ASN A 27 -6.55 -2.16 -1.79
CA ASN A 27 -6.68 -3.28 -0.86
C ASN A 27 -7.26 -2.88 0.51
N HIS A 28 -7.77 -1.65 0.64
CA HIS A 28 -8.50 -1.09 1.78
C HIS A 28 -7.66 -0.88 3.04
N PHE A 29 -6.34 -0.75 2.90
CA PHE A 29 -5.50 -0.22 3.96
C PHE A 29 -5.54 1.30 3.92
N ASN A 30 -5.83 1.92 5.05
CA ASN A 30 -5.85 3.38 5.14
C ASN A 30 -4.42 3.91 5.37
N ILE A 31 -3.99 4.81 4.51
CA ILE A 31 -2.70 5.52 4.62
C ILE A 31 -2.98 6.87 5.27
N LEU A 32 -2.27 7.17 6.35
CA LEU A 32 -2.30 8.47 7.00
C LEU A 32 -1.38 9.46 6.28
N ARG A 33 -0.14 9.04 6.00
CA ARG A 33 0.88 9.82 5.31
C ARG A 33 1.84 8.90 4.58
N ASP A 34 2.45 9.40 3.52
CA ASP A 34 3.50 8.71 2.79
C ASP A 34 4.55 9.70 2.29
N THR A 35 5.78 9.22 2.13
CA THR A 35 6.90 10.05 1.67
C THR A 35 8.00 9.18 1.04
N VAL A 36 8.93 9.83 0.35
CA VAL A 36 10.09 9.22 -0.30
C VAL A 36 11.36 9.88 0.21
N TRP A 37 12.39 9.08 0.40
CA TRP A 37 13.75 9.55 0.64
C TRP A 37 14.74 8.78 -0.23
N SER A 38 15.82 9.45 -0.60
CA SER A 38 16.96 8.87 -1.30
C SER A 38 18.22 9.62 -0.87
N ASP A 39 19.33 8.91 -0.75
CA ASP A 39 20.67 9.51 -0.68
C ASP A 39 21.21 9.89 -2.08
N GLU A 40 20.40 9.69 -3.13
CA GLU A 40 20.77 9.84 -4.55
C GLU A 40 21.94 8.95 -5.02
N GLU A 41 22.40 8.03 -4.16
CA GLU A 41 23.50 7.13 -4.42
C GLU A 41 23.01 5.68 -4.26
N LYS A 42 22.87 5.19 -3.03
CA LYS A 42 22.74 3.77 -2.74
C LYS A 42 21.34 3.39 -2.30
N ILE A 43 20.73 4.18 -1.43
CA ILE A 43 19.54 3.83 -0.66
C ILE A 43 18.34 4.65 -1.14
N ASN A 44 17.24 3.95 -1.43
CA ASN A 44 15.95 4.57 -1.73
C ASN A 44 14.90 4.00 -0.78
N VAL A 45 14.13 4.87 -0.15
CA VAL A 45 13.14 4.49 0.87
C VAL A 45 11.77 5.04 0.51
N PHE A 46 10.79 4.14 0.44
CA PHE A 46 9.37 4.49 0.42
C PHE A 46 8.80 4.31 1.83
N THR A 47 8.25 5.38 2.40
CA THR A 47 7.69 5.35 3.74
C THR A 47 6.18 5.49 3.67
N PHE A 48 5.45 4.57 4.31
CA PHE A 48 4.00 4.60 4.43
C PHE A 48 3.61 4.49 5.91
N GLU A 49 2.94 5.51 6.42
CA GLU A 49 2.27 5.47 7.72
C GLU A 49 0.84 5.00 7.49
N VAL A 50 0.53 3.78 7.94
CA VAL A 50 -0.80 3.18 7.80
C VAL A 50 -1.54 3.16 9.13
N GLU A 51 -2.86 3.33 9.11
CA GLU A 51 -3.69 3.30 10.31
C GLU A 51 -3.62 1.94 11.01
N GLN A 52 -3.63 0.85 10.23
CA GLN A 52 -3.48 -0.50 10.71
C GLN A 52 -2.62 -1.32 9.74
N ARG A 53 -1.61 -2.02 10.29
CA ARG A 53 -0.85 -3.02 9.52
C ARG A 53 -1.72 -4.21 9.14
N PHE A 54 -2.50 -4.70 10.10
CA PHE A 54 -3.41 -5.81 9.94
C PHE A 54 -4.85 -5.30 9.97
N ILE A 55 -5.62 -5.59 8.92
CA ILE A 55 -7.06 -5.29 8.85
C ILE A 55 -7.86 -6.59 9.00
N SER A 56 -9.19 -6.46 9.17
CA SER A 56 -10.06 -7.64 9.26
C SER A 56 -9.84 -8.57 8.05
N PRO A 57 -9.68 -9.90 8.27
CA PRO A 57 -9.49 -10.86 7.19
C PRO A 57 -10.73 -11.01 6.31
N VAL A 58 -11.88 -10.49 6.73
CA VAL A 58 -13.14 -10.53 6.00
C VAL A 58 -13.54 -9.13 5.57
N LYS A 59 -14.12 -9.01 4.37
CA LYS A 59 -14.73 -7.76 3.89
C LYS A 59 -16.14 -7.99 3.39
N LYS A 60 -17.00 -7.01 3.63
CA LYS A 60 -18.33 -6.95 3.04
C LYS A 60 -18.23 -6.47 1.59
N HIS A 61 -18.88 -7.19 0.68
CA HIS A 61 -19.01 -6.81 -0.71
C HIS A 61 -20.48 -6.59 -1.05
N MET A 62 -20.82 -5.33 -1.33
CA MET A 62 -22.18 -4.95 -1.71
C MET A 62 -22.46 -5.29 -3.16
N GLY A 63 -23.53 -6.05 -3.36
CA GLY A 63 -24.06 -6.47 -4.64
C GLY A 63 -25.09 -5.50 -5.22
N PRO A 64 -25.80 -5.95 -6.26
CA PRO A 64 -26.78 -5.12 -6.95
C PRO A 64 -28.07 -4.93 -6.12
N PRO A 65 -28.84 -3.86 -6.38
CA PRO A 65 -30.21 -3.72 -5.89
C PRO A 65 -31.11 -4.86 -6.38
N LEU A 66 -32.05 -5.32 -5.54
CA LEU A 66 -32.90 -6.48 -5.81
C LEU A 66 -33.73 -6.38 -7.11
N LYS A 67 -34.06 -5.17 -7.54
CA LYS A 67 -34.78 -4.93 -8.80
C LYS A 67 -33.99 -5.30 -10.06
N LYS A 68 -32.65 -5.41 -9.99
CA LYS A 68 -31.79 -5.75 -11.13
C LYS A 68 -31.63 -7.26 -11.27
N ARG A 69 -32.68 -7.96 -11.72
CA ARG A 69 -32.76 -9.44 -11.79
C ARG A 69 -31.52 -10.10 -12.40
N THR A 70 -31.06 -9.65 -13.57
CA THR A 70 -29.89 -10.23 -14.26
C THR A 70 -28.60 -10.08 -13.44
N ALA A 71 -28.40 -8.91 -12.81
CA ALA A 71 -27.24 -8.68 -11.97
C ALA A 71 -27.31 -9.51 -10.67
N CYS A 72 -28.50 -9.63 -10.08
CA CYS A 72 -28.71 -10.48 -8.89
C CYS A 72 -28.37 -11.94 -9.19
N ARG A 73 -28.82 -12.48 -10.33
CA ARG A 73 -28.49 -13.85 -10.74
C ARG A 73 -26.98 -14.07 -10.85
N ARG A 74 -26.27 -13.15 -11.51
CA ARG A 74 -24.80 -13.23 -11.63
C ARG A 74 -24.10 -13.13 -10.28
N PHE A 75 -24.61 -12.29 -9.37
CA PHE A 75 -24.06 -12.16 -8.02
C PHE A 75 -24.21 -13.46 -7.23
N LEU A 76 -25.41 -14.03 -7.20
CA LEU A 76 -25.69 -15.29 -6.52
C LEU A 76 -24.83 -16.43 -7.10
N GLN A 77 -24.79 -16.57 -8.43
CA GLN A 77 -23.93 -17.56 -9.09
C GLN A 77 -22.45 -17.42 -8.72
N LYS A 78 -21.96 -16.19 -8.55
CA LYS A 78 -20.56 -15.93 -8.20
C LYS A 78 -20.22 -16.30 -6.75
N TYR A 79 -21.17 -16.19 -5.83
CA TYR A 79 -20.88 -16.16 -4.38
C TYR A 79 -21.58 -17.25 -3.57
N THR A 80 -22.62 -17.94 -4.06
CA THR A 80 -23.32 -18.97 -3.27
C THR A 80 -22.44 -20.18 -2.92
N GLU A 81 -21.58 -20.64 -3.83
CA GLU A 81 -20.72 -21.82 -3.64
C GLU A 81 -19.23 -21.47 -3.70
N ASN A 82 -18.89 -20.20 -3.52
CA ASN A 82 -17.53 -19.73 -3.64
C ASN A 82 -16.77 -19.97 -2.33
N THR A 83 -15.61 -20.63 -2.40
CA THR A 83 -14.76 -20.96 -1.24
C THR A 83 -14.29 -19.75 -0.45
N ASP A 84 -14.21 -18.59 -1.09
CA ASP A 84 -13.84 -17.33 -0.43
C ASP A 84 -15.02 -16.66 0.27
N THR A 85 -16.25 -17.17 0.10
CA THR A 85 -17.44 -16.65 0.78
C THR A 85 -17.51 -17.18 2.20
N VAL A 86 -17.43 -16.27 3.17
CA VAL A 86 -17.48 -16.56 4.59
C VAL A 86 -18.92 -16.56 5.09
N ALA A 87 -19.73 -15.61 4.61
CA ALA A 87 -21.15 -15.53 4.94
C ALA A 87 -21.98 -14.90 3.81
N GLY A 88 -23.24 -15.34 3.70
CA GLY A 88 -24.17 -14.92 2.66
C GLY A 88 -24.15 -15.81 1.42
N PRO A 89 -24.71 -15.36 0.29
CA PRO A 89 -25.34 -14.05 0.07
C PRO A 89 -26.57 -13.77 0.95
N TYR A 90 -26.75 -12.52 1.41
CA TYR A 90 -27.94 -12.07 2.17
C TYR A 90 -28.41 -10.68 1.70
N ILE A 91 -29.54 -10.20 2.22
CA ILE A 91 -30.12 -8.90 1.86
C ILE A 91 -29.77 -7.86 2.95
N GLU A 92 -29.19 -6.74 2.55
CA GLU A 92 -28.91 -5.58 3.39
C GLU A 92 -29.24 -4.31 2.59
N ASP A 93 -30.03 -3.41 3.19
CA ASP A 93 -30.43 -2.12 2.59
C ASP A 93 -30.95 -2.23 1.14
N GLY A 94 -31.79 -3.24 0.88
CA GLY A 94 -32.40 -3.47 -0.44
C GLY A 94 -31.41 -3.89 -1.54
N LYS A 95 -30.22 -4.37 -1.15
CA LYS A 95 -29.19 -4.92 -2.04
C LYS A 95 -28.77 -6.30 -1.56
N TRP A 96 -28.20 -7.08 -2.47
CA TRP A 96 -27.43 -8.25 -2.07
C TRP A 96 -26.16 -7.80 -1.35
N ALA A 97 -25.72 -8.58 -0.37
CA ALA A 97 -24.44 -8.44 0.31
C ALA A 97 -23.83 -9.83 0.50
N VAL A 98 -22.51 -9.88 0.62
CA VAL A 98 -21.75 -11.08 0.95
C VAL A 98 -20.52 -10.69 1.76
N GLU A 99 -20.12 -11.52 2.69
CA GLU A 99 -18.85 -11.40 3.39
C GLU A 99 -17.86 -12.38 2.80
N ILE A 100 -16.72 -11.86 2.33
CA ILE A 100 -15.70 -12.63 1.63
C ILE A 100 -14.34 -12.48 2.30
N SER A 101 -13.54 -13.54 2.26
CA SER A 101 -12.15 -13.53 2.69
C SER A 101 -11.33 -12.56 1.83
N ARG A 102 -10.47 -11.78 2.47
CA ARG A 102 -9.48 -10.93 1.80
C ARG A 102 -8.32 -11.79 1.35
N LYS A 103 -7.79 -11.46 0.17
CA LYS A 103 -6.52 -12.01 -0.28
C LYS A 103 -5.35 -11.59 0.61
N TYR A 104 -5.36 -10.34 1.08
CA TYR A 104 -4.36 -9.80 1.99
C TYR A 104 -5.04 -9.07 3.14
N ASN A 105 -4.65 -9.42 4.36
CA ASN A 105 -5.02 -8.71 5.58
C ASN A 105 -3.81 -8.07 6.28
N ASP A 106 -2.58 -8.39 5.87
CA ASP A 106 -1.33 -7.71 6.24
C ASP A 106 -0.83 -6.88 5.06
N VAL A 107 -0.57 -5.59 5.26
CA VAL A 107 -0.02 -4.71 4.22
C VAL A 107 1.38 -5.15 3.75
N VAL A 108 2.15 -5.81 4.63
CA VAL A 108 3.49 -6.33 4.26
C VAL A 108 3.35 -7.43 3.21
N GLU A 109 2.44 -8.38 3.42
CA GLU A 109 2.20 -9.48 2.47
C GLU A 109 1.60 -8.97 1.16
N LEU A 110 0.74 -7.95 1.22
CA LEU A 110 0.28 -7.24 0.03
C LEU A 110 1.47 -6.68 -0.78
N LEU A 111 2.35 -5.91 -0.14
CA LEU A 111 3.47 -5.27 -0.80
C LEU A 111 4.48 -6.30 -1.35
N LYS A 112 4.79 -7.36 -0.60
CA LYS A 112 5.60 -8.49 -1.10
C LYS A 112 4.97 -9.09 -2.36
N GLY A 113 3.67 -9.38 -2.31
CA GLY A 113 2.95 -9.96 -3.45
C GLY A 113 2.86 -9.04 -4.66
N ALA A 114 2.75 -7.72 -4.44
CA ALA A 114 2.68 -6.72 -5.50
C ALA A 114 4.05 -6.46 -6.16
N LEU A 115 5.12 -6.52 -5.37
CA LEU A 115 6.50 -6.23 -5.79
C LEU A 115 7.29 -7.46 -6.25
N LYS A 116 6.76 -8.68 -6.09
CA LYS A 116 7.44 -9.93 -6.46
C LYS A 116 7.99 -9.96 -7.90
N ASP A 117 7.31 -9.28 -8.83
CA ASP A 117 7.69 -9.16 -10.24
C ASP A 117 8.20 -7.74 -10.57
N GLY A 118 8.80 -7.05 -9.60
CA GLY A 118 9.28 -5.65 -9.72
C GLY A 118 8.18 -4.57 -9.69
N GLY A 119 6.90 -4.96 -9.54
CA GLY A 119 5.79 -4.01 -9.40
C GLY A 119 5.32 -3.34 -10.71
N ARG A 120 5.79 -3.77 -11.89
CA ARG A 120 5.33 -3.22 -13.18
C ARG A 120 3.80 -3.30 -13.35
N LYS A 121 3.18 -4.37 -12.87
CA LYS A 121 1.73 -4.60 -12.95
C LYS A 121 0.91 -3.55 -12.19
N ILE A 122 1.49 -2.94 -11.15
CA ILE A 122 0.86 -1.88 -10.35
C ILE A 122 1.36 -0.48 -10.76
N GLY A 123 2.24 -0.39 -11.76
CA GLY A 123 2.70 0.87 -12.35
C GLY A 123 4.02 1.43 -11.79
N VAL A 124 4.78 0.63 -11.00
CA VAL A 124 6.13 1.01 -10.56
C VAL A 124 7.00 1.39 -11.77
N ALA A 125 7.79 2.45 -11.60
CA ALA A 125 8.62 3.00 -12.67
C ALA A 125 9.69 1.99 -13.12
N GLY A 126 10.13 2.06 -14.39
CA GLY A 126 10.97 1.02 -15.00
C GLY A 126 12.26 0.76 -14.25
N LYS A 127 13.02 1.81 -13.98
CA LYS A 127 14.32 1.67 -13.31
C LYS A 127 14.17 1.20 -11.86
N VAL A 128 13.15 1.71 -11.15
CA VAL A 128 12.83 1.25 -9.78
C VAL A 128 12.45 -0.23 -9.80
N SER A 129 11.63 -0.65 -10.76
CA SER A 129 11.23 -2.05 -10.91
C SER A 129 12.42 -2.97 -11.16
N GLU A 130 13.38 -2.56 -11.97
CA GLU A 130 14.61 -3.34 -12.22
C GLU A 130 15.38 -3.56 -10.91
N LYS A 131 15.53 -2.51 -10.09
CA LYS A 131 16.20 -2.62 -8.79
C LYS A 131 15.42 -3.45 -7.78
N LEU A 132 14.10 -3.35 -7.76
CA LEU A 132 13.27 -4.21 -6.89
C LEU A 132 13.37 -5.70 -7.26
N LEU A 133 13.66 -6.03 -8.52
CA LEU A 133 13.91 -7.42 -8.93
C LEU A 133 15.26 -7.94 -8.44
N GLU A 134 16.27 -7.06 -8.29
CA GLU A 134 17.55 -7.41 -7.68
C GLU A 134 17.39 -7.66 -6.16
N GLY A 135 16.48 -6.93 -5.52
CA GLY A 135 16.08 -7.17 -4.14
C GLY A 135 15.49 -5.93 -3.47
N PHE A 136 14.70 -6.17 -2.43
CA PHE A 136 14.17 -5.12 -1.56
C PHE A 136 13.88 -5.67 -0.17
N GLU A 137 13.76 -4.77 0.80
CA GLU A 137 13.36 -5.10 2.16
C GLU A 137 12.13 -4.29 2.56
N ILE A 138 11.20 -4.91 3.30
CA ILE A 138 10.07 -4.21 3.91
C ILE A 138 10.30 -4.20 5.41
N LEU A 139 10.63 -3.02 5.93
CA LEU A 139 10.90 -2.78 7.33
C LEU A 139 9.65 -2.22 8.01
N VAL A 140 9.34 -2.73 9.21
CA VAL A 140 8.16 -2.31 9.98
C VAL A 140 8.59 -1.81 11.34
N ASN A 141 8.10 -0.64 11.73
CA ASN A 141 8.34 -0.04 13.05
C ASN A 141 9.85 -0.03 13.38
N LYS A 142 10.26 -0.81 14.38
CA LYS A 142 11.66 -0.90 14.85
C LYS A 142 12.62 -1.56 13.85
N GLY A 143 12.14 -2.18 12.77
CA GLY A 143 13.00 -2.75 11.73
C GLY A 143 13.90 -1.70 11.07
N ILE A 144 13.50 -0.43 11.06
CA ILE A 144 14.25 0.66 10.44
C ILE A 144 15.44 1.17 11.29
N ILE A 145 15.58 0.71 12.54
CA ILE A 145 16.54 1.27 13.51
C ILE A 145 17.98 1.18 13.01
N GLU A 146 18.37 0.11 12.33
CA GLU A 146 19.75 -0.06 11.87
C GLU A 146 20.12 0.95 10.77
N ILE A 147 19.18 1.28 9.88
CA ILE A 147 19.38 2.33 8.87
C ILE A 147 19.39 3.71 9.55
N TYR A 148 18.44 3.94 10.45
CA TYR A 148 18.32 5.18 11.22
C TYR A 148 19.59 5.52 12.02
N LYS A 149 20.30 4.53 12.57
CA LYS A 149 21.55 4.77 13.33
C LYS A 149 22.76 5.04 12.44
N LYS A 150 22.79 4.48 11.23
CA LYS A 150 23.95 4.52 10.35
C LYS A 150 23.96 5.74 9.43
N ASP A 151 22.78 6.27 9.11
CA ASP A 151 22.63 7.37 8.17
C ASP A 151 21.96 8.56 8.85
N ILE A 152 22.74 9.63 9.06
CA ILE A 152 22.30 10.83 9.76
C ILE A 152 21.30 11.66 8.95
N GLU A 153 21.38 11.63 7.62
CA GLU A 153 20.47 12.37 6.74
C GLU A 153 19.11 11.68 6.71
N PHE A 154 19.12 10.35 6.58
CA PHE A 154 17.92 9.54 6.73
C PHE A 154 17.28 9.70 8.11
N ALA A 155 18.09 9.69 9.18
CA ALA A 155 17.58 9.87 10.54
C ALA A 155 16.87 11.22 10.72
N LYS A 156 17.45 12.29 10.18
CA LYS A 156 16.87 13.63 10.21
C LYS A 156 15.58 13.70 9.41
N PHE A 157 15.57 13.14 8.20
CA PHE A 157 14.38 13.02 7.36
C PHE A 157 13.25 12.27 8.07
N LEU A 158 13.52 11.07 8.59
CA LEU A 158 12.50 10.23 9.21
C LEU A 158 11.96 10.88 10.49
N THR A 159 12.83 11.54 11.27
CA THR A 159 12.41 12.28 12.46
C THR A 159 11.47 13.43 12.11
N ASP A 160 11.81 14.23 11.10
CA ASP A 160 10.97 15.33 10.63
C ASP A 160 9.60 14.80 10.15
N PHE A 161 9.60 13.71 9.37
CA PHE A 161 8.36 13.06 8.92
C PHE A 161 7.51 12.58 10.09
N LEU A 162 8.09 11.83 11.04
CA LEU A 162 7.36 11.28 12.18
C LEU A 162 6.83 12.37 13.12
N TYR A 163 7.63 13.41 13.38
CA TYR A 163 7.21 14.52 14.23
C TYR A 163 6.02 15.27 13.62
N GLY A 164 5.96 15.38 12.29
CA GLY A 164 4.80 15.87 11.55
C GLY A 164 4.45 17.33 11.81
N LYS A 165 5.25 18.07 12.60
CA LYS A 165 5.05 19.50 12.80
C LYS A 165 5.84 20.30 11.76
N PRO A 166 5.21 21.27 11.10
CA PRO A 166 5.94 22.20 10.24
C PRO A 166 6.99 22.96 11.04
N LYS A 167 8.19 23.13 10.47
CA LYS A 167 9.33 23.77 11.16
C LYS A 167 9.01 25.19 11.65
N TRP A 168 8.16 25.93 10.93
CA TRP A 168 7.74 27.29 11.29
C TRP A 168 6.81 27.34 12.51
N LEU A 169 6.18 26.23 12.90
CA LEU A 169 5.32 26.17 14.08
C LEU A 169 6.13 26.02 15.39
N VAL A 170 7.40 25.61 15.29
CA VAL A 170 8.27 25.33 16.43
C VAL A 170 8.92 26.62 16.98
N SER A 171 8.91 27.72 16.23
CA SER A 171 9.61 28.97 16.58
C SER A 171 8.85 29.93 17.52
N HIS A 172 7.84 29.47 18.27
CA HIS A 172 7.03 30.31 19.18
C HIS A 172 6.87 29.73 20.60
N GLN A 173 7.82 28.94 21.10
CA GLN A 173 7.88 28.51 22.50
C GLN A 173 9.24 28.78 23.12
#